data_AF-A0A523Y8I9-F1
#
_entry.id   AF-A0A523Y8I9-F1
#
_cell.length_a   1.000
_cell.length_b   1.000
_cell.length_c   1.000
_cell.angle_alpha   90.00
_cell.angle_beta   90.00
_cell.angle_gamma   90.00
#
_symmetry.space_group_name_H-M   'P 1'
#
loop_
_entity.id
_entity.type
_entity.pdbx_description
1 polymer ?
#
loop_
_entity_poly.entity_id
_entity_poly.type
_entity_poly.pdbx_seq_one_letter_code
_entity_poly.pdbx_strand_id
1 'polypeptide(L)'
;MREYRSLALTIIAIFIVTLVGAFFSPTFNEQKTYLELFFLFGSLLFIFSILVIFAAIGFSSFALYLTLFLAIVMGMYGVEGALLVTGMTYFFWGSIFAMEVLLFYNGVKSAKEWFIARYTFKSFKTEYYVFYPMIGMLYILLEFVPSLFYREKLLKFSPSRVLKEMEEILK
;
A
#
# COMPACT_ATOMS: atom_id res chain seq x y z
N MET A 1 22.52 -3.23 -3.95
CA MET A 1 22.51 -4.73 -4.00
C MET A 1 22.02 -5.40 -2.71
N ARG A 2 22.31 -4.88 -1.52
CA ARG A 2 21.87 -5.47 -0.24
C ARG A 2 20.34 -5.42 -0.03
N GLU A 3 19.71 -4.33 -0.47
CA GLU A 3 18.25 -4.10 -0.39
C GLU A 3 17.44 -5.06 -1.27
N TYR A 4 17.89 -5.34 -2.49
CA TYR A 4 17.26 -6.33 -3.36
C TYR A 4 17.31 -7.74 -2.76
N ARG A 5 18.37 -8.06 -2.00
CA ARG A 5 18.53 -9.35 -1.32
C ARG A 5 17.59 -9.48 -0.11
N SER A 6 17.42 -8.42 0.66
CA SER A 6 16.43 -8.41 1.76
C SER A 6 15.00 -8.48 1.23
N LEU A 7 14.72 -7.79 0.13
CA LEU A 7 13.39 -7.79 -0.50
C LEU A 7 13.02 -9.17 -1.06
N ALA A 8 13.96 -9.85 -1.72
CA ALA A 8 13.79 -11.24 -2.15
C ALA A 8 13.59 -12.21 -0.96
N LEU A 9 14.34 -12.03 0.13
CA LEU A 9 14.18 -12.84 1.35
C LEU A 9 12.81 -12.63 2.01
N THR A 10 12.32 -11.40 2.06
CA THR A 10 10.99 -11.09 2.60
C THR A 10 9.89 -11.75 1.76
N ILE A 11 10.00 -11.69 0.42
CA ILE A 11 9.08 -12.35 -0.49
C ILE A 11 9.05 -13.87 -0.26
N ILE A 12 10.23 -14.49 -0.16
CA ILE A 12 10.35 -15.94 0.12
C ILE A 12 9.76 -16.29 1.50
N ALA A 13 10.03 -15.47 2.52
CA ALA A 13 9.50 -15.71 3.86
C ALA A 13 7.97 -15.62 3.90
N ILE A 14 7.36 -14.63 3.23
CA ILE A 14 5.90 -14.51 3.12
C ILE A 14 5.34 -15.75 2.41
N PHE A 15 5.99 -16.24 1.35
CA PHE A 15 5.56 -17.45 0.65
C PHE A 15 5.55 -18.67 1.55
N ILE A 16 6.64 -18.89 2.29
CA ILE A 16 6.77 -20.03 3.20
C ILE A 16 5.70 -19.95 4.30
N VAL A 17 5.51 -18.79 4.93
CA VAL A 17 4.51 -18.61 6.00
C VAL A 17 3.09 -18.85 5.47
N THR A 18 2.79 -18.36 4.27
CA THR A 18 1.45 -18.54 3.66
C THR A 18 1.20 -19.99 3.27
N LEU A 19 2.22 -20.68 2.73
CA LEU A 19 2.15 -22.08 2.33
C LEU A 19 2.02 -23.01 3.54
N VAL A 20 2.73 -22.70 4.63
CA VAL A 20 2.57 -23.37 5.93
C VAL A 20 1.17 -23.12 6.50
N GLY A 21 0.69 -21.87 6.49
CA GLY A 21 -0.66 -21.54 6.94
C GLY A 21 -1.75 -22.28 6.16
N ALA A 22 -1.57 -22.45 4.86
CA ALA A 22 -2.47 -23.22 4.01
C ALA A 22 -2.43 -24.73 4.32
N PHE A 23 -1.23 -25.30 4.50
CA PHE A 23 -1.05 -26.71 4.83
C PHE A 23 -1.70 -27.08 6.17
N PHE A 24 -1.64 -26.19 7.16
CA PHE A 24 -2.19 -26.42 8.51
C PHE A 24 -3.62 -25.88 8.72
N SER A 25 -4.25 -25.25 7.71
CA SER A 25 -5.60 -24.71 7.86
C SER A 25 -6.67 -25.79 7.59
N PRO A 26 -7.44 -26.22 8.61
CA PRO A 26 -8.43 -27.29 8.45
C PRO A 26 -9.63 -26.89 7.57
N THR A 27 -9.93 -25.59 7.43
CA THR A 27 -11.01 -25.07 6.58
C THR A 27 -10.67 -25.02 5.09
N PHE A 28 -9.37 -25.01 4.72
CA PHE A 28 -8.95 -24.94 3.32
C PHE A 28 -8.88 -26.30 2.62
N ASN A 29 -8.79 -27.40 3.39
CA ASN A 29 -8.79 -28.76 2.85
C ASN A 29 -10.14 -29.17 2.22
N GLU A 30 -11.24 -28.49 2.55
CA GLU A 30 -12.57 -28.88 2.08
C GLU A 30 -12.96 -28.31 0.71
N GLN A 31 -12.18 -27.41 0.09
CA GLN A 31 -12.63 -26.76 -1.15
C GLN A 31 -11.63 -26.70 -2.32
N LYS A 32 -10.33 -26.98 -2.15
CA LYS A 32 -9.36 -26.95 -3.28
C LYS A 32 -8.26 -27.99 -3.12
N THR A 33 -7.83 -28.57 -4.25
CA THR A 33 -6.68 -29.50 -4.28
C THR A 33 -5.37 -28.77 -3.95
N TYR A 34 -4.38 -29.48 -3.39
CA TYR A 34 -3.05 -28.93 -3.05
C TYR A 34 -2.40 -28.15 -4.21
N LEU A 35 -2.62 -28.60 -5.43
CA LEU A 35 -2.08 -28.02 -6.65
C LEU A 35 -2.77 -26.68 -7.00
N GLU A 36 -4.08 -26.58 -6.76
CA GLU A 36 -4.82 -25.32 -6.89
C GLU A 36 -4.44 -24.33 -5.79
N LEU A 37 -4.19 -24.80 -4.57
CA LEU A 37 -3.68 -23.95 -3.48
C LEU A 37 -2.28 -23.42 -3.81
N PHE A 38 -1.40 -24.28 -4.33
CA PHE A 38 -0.07 -23.86 -4.79
C PHE A 38 -0.14 -22.77 -5.86
N PHE A 39 -1.01 -22.93 -6.87
CA PHE A 39 -1.22 -21.90 -7.89
C PHE A 39 -1.87 -20.63 -7.34
N LEU A 40 -2.84 -20.74 -6.43
CA LEU A 40 -3.49 -19.60 -5.79
C LEU A 40 -2.50 -18.79 -4.94
N PHE A 41 -1.70 -19.45 -4.11
CA PHE A 41 -0.70 -18.78 -3.28
C PHE A 41 0.48 -18.28 -4.10
N GLY A 42 0.91 -19.03 -5.12
CA GLY A 42 1.92 -18.58 -6.08
C GLY A 42 1.47 -17.33 -6.84
N SER A 43 0.21 -17.27 -7.27
CA SER A 43 -0.35 -16.09 -7.94
C SER A 43 -0.54 -14.91 -6.99
N LEU A 44 -1.03 -15.12 -5.75
CA LEU A 44 -1.09 -14.07 -4.73
C LEU A 44 0.30 -13.52 -4.38
N LEU A 45 1.29 -14.40 -4.23
CA LEU A 45 2.66 -13.99 -3.96
C LEU A 45 3.29 -13.29 -5.14
N PHE A 46 3.01 -13.73 -6.37
CA PHE A 46 3.43 -13.04 -7.57
C PHE A 46 2.85 -11.62 -7.61
N ILE A 47 1.55 -11.47 -7.39
CA ILE A 47 0.87 -10.16 -7.29
C ILE A 47 1.51 -9.30 -6.19
N PHE A 48 1.77 -9.87 -5.01
CA PHE A 48 2.37 -9.14 -3.89
C PHE A 48 3.84 -8.75 -4.15
N SER A 49 4.63 -9.65 -4.74
CA SER A 49 6.03 -9.42 -5.10
C SER A 49 6.15 -8.34 -6.16
N ILE A 50 5.22 -8.38 -7.11
CA ILE A 50 5.05 -7.37 -8.13
C ILE A 50 4.72 -6.02 -7.46
N LEU A 51 3.77 -5.96 -6.51
CA LEU A 51 3.47 -4.75 -5.72
C LEU A 51 4.66 -4.21 -4.91
N VAL A 52 5.51 -5.08 -4.35
CA VAL A 52 6.69 -4.67 -3.58
C VAL A 52 7.81 -4.16 -4.51
N ILE A 53 8.01 -4.81 -5.67
CA ILE A 53 8.91 -4.31 -6.72
C ILE A 53 8.36 -2.98 -7.28
N PHE A 54 7.04 -2.82 -7.37
CA PHE A 54 6.37 -1.59 -7.78
C PHE A 54 6.59 -0.41 -6.82
N ALA A 55 6.63 -0.65 -5.51
CA ALA A 55 6.98 0.39 -4.53
C ALA A 55 8.43 0.87 -4.65
N ALA A 56 9.30 0.09 -5.31
CA ALA A 56 10.73 0.39 -5.46
C ALA A 56 11.11 1.09 -6.77
N ILE A 57 10.38 0.88 -7.89
CA ILE A 57 10.83 1.28 -9.24
C ILE A 57 10.19 2.60 -9.75
N GLY A 58 9.12 3.09 -9.12
CA GLY A 58 8.54 4.41 -9.40
C GLY A 58 7.24 4.39 -10.23
N PHE A 59 6.55 5.53 -10.22
CA PHE A 59 5.12 5.63 -10.53
C PHE A 59 4.75 5.38 -12.01
N SER A 60 5.65 5.71 -12.95
CA SER A 60 5.39 5.55 -14.39
C SER A 60 5.32 4.07 -14.82
N SER A 61 6.30 3.27 -14.40
CA SER A 61 6.29 1.83 -14.65
C SER A 61 5.11 1.15 -13.95
N PHE A 62 4.79 1.57 -12.73
CA PHE A 62 3.60 1.11 -12.01
C PHE A 62 2.31 1.33 -12.80
N ALA A 63 2.09 2.54 -13.34
CA ALA A 63 0.87 2.84 -14.08
C ALA A 63 0.71 1.95 -15.32
N LEU A 64 1.80 1.70 -16.06
CA LEU A 64 1.78 0.83 -17.25
C LEU A 64 1.49 -0.63 -16.88
N TYR A 65 2.16 -1.18 -15.86
CA TYR A 65 1.93 -2.56 -15.44
C TYR A 65 0.58 -2.77 -14.78
N LEU A 66 0.12 -1.81 -13.97
CA LEU A 66 -1.22 -1.86 -13.36
C LEU A 66 -2.29 -1.83 -14.45
N THR A 67 -2.12 -1.02 -15.49
CA THR A 67 -3.06 -0.96 -16.62
C THR A 67 -3.12 -2.30 -17.34
N LEU A 68 -1.97 -2.92 -17.63
CA LEU A 68 -1.92 -4.24 -18.26
C LEU A 68 -2.55 -5.32 -17.37
N PHE A 69 -2.24 -5.31 -16.08
CA PHE A 69 -2.79 -6.25 -15.11
C PHE A 69 -4.31 -6.10 -14.99
N LEU A 70 -4.82 -4.87 -14.88
CA LEU A 70 -6.25 -4.60 -14.85
C LEU A 70 -6.95 -5.04 -16.14
N ALA A 71 -6.31 -4.87 -17.30
CA ALA A 71 -6.85 -5.38 -18.56
C ALA A 71 -6.96 -6.91 -18.58
N ILE A 72 -5.94 -7.63 -18.07
CA ILE A 72 -5.96 -9.09 -17.94
C ILE A 72 -7.04 -9.53 -16.95
N VAL A 73 -7.10 -8.91 -15.78
CA VAL A 73 -8.09 -9.21 -14.74
C VAL A 73 -9.51 -8.96 -15.26
N MET A 74 -9.72 -7.87 -15.99
CA MET A 74 -11.01 -7.57 -16.62
C MET A 74 -11.38 -8.61 -17.68
N GLY A 75 -10.40 -9.09 -18.47
CA GLY A 75 -10.62 -10.15 -19.45
C GLY A 75 -10.94 -11.52 -18.84
N MET A 76 -10.35 -11.84 -17.69
CA MET A 76 -10.52 -13.15 -17.02
C MET A 76 -11.69 -13.20 -16.03
N TYR A 77 -11.88 -12.13 -15.27
CA TYR A 77 -12.78 -12.06 -14.11
C TYR A 77 -13.83 -10.96 -14.22
N GLY A 78 -13.90 -10.27 -15.37
CA GLY A 78 -14.86 -9.21 -15.62
C GLY A 78 -14.59 -7.92 -14.83
N VAL A 79 -15.56 -7.01 -14.90
CA VAL A 79 -15.47 -5.67 -14.29
C VAL A 79 -15.35 -5.74 -12.76
N GLU A 80 -16.00 -6.71 -12.12
CA GLU A 80 -15.95 -6.92 -10.67
C GLU A 80 -14.55 -7.24 -10.18
N GLY A 81 -13.82 -8.12 -10.88
CA GLY A 81 -12.43 -8.42 -10.57
C GLY A 81 -11.51 -7.20 -10.70
N ALA A 82 -11.70 -6.41 -11.76
CA ALA A 82 -10.94 -5.18 -11.96
C ALA A 82 -11.23 -4.12 -10.89
N LEU A 83 -12.49 -3.99 -10.47
CA LEU A 83 -12.90 -3.12 -9.36
C LEU A 83 -12.26 -3.56 -8.05
N LEU A 84 -12.26 -4.86 -7.74
CA LEU A 84 -11.66 -5.40 -6.53
C LEU A 84 -10.15 -5.13 -6.48
N VAL A 85 -9.43 -5.39 -7.57
CA VAL A 85 -7.99 -5.11 -7.67
C VAL A 85 -7.69 -3.63 -7.53
N THR A 86 -8.49 -2.78 -8.19
CA THR A 86 -8.35 -1.31 -8.09
C THR A 86 -8.58 -0.85 -6.66
N GLY A 87 -9.62 -1.36 -5.99
CA GLY A 87 -9.94 -1.06 -4.60
C GLY A 87 -8.84 -1.49 -3.64
N MET A 88 -8.29 -2.70 -3.81
CA MET A 88 -7.15 -3.17 -3.02
C MET A 88 -5.92 -2.29 -3.24
N THR A 89 -5.60 -1.96 -4.50
CA THR A 89 -4.45 -1.11 -4.83
C THR A 89 -4.60 0.28 -4.23
N TYR A 90 -5.79 0.87 -4.32
CA TYR A 90 -6.13 2.14 -3.68
C TYR A 90 -5.95 2.06 -2.16
N PHE A 91 -6.46 0.99 -1.53
CA PHE A 91 -6.37 0.82 -0.08
C PHE A 91 -4.92 0.67 0.39
N PHE A 92 -4.13 -0.21 -0.24
CA PHE A 92 -2.74 -0.43 0.14
C PHE A 92 -1.87 0.80 -0.11
N TRP A 93 -1.90 1.36 -1.33
CA TRP A 93 -1.09 2.53 -1.65
C TRP A 93 -1.55 3.77 -0.87
N GLY A 94 -2.86 3.96 -0.77
CA GLY A 94 -3.45 5.04 0.01
C GLY A 94 -3.10 4.96 1.49
N SER A 95 -3.00 3.75 2.05
CA SER A 95 -2.56 3.57 3.46
C SER A 95 -1.09 3.94 3.65
N ILE A 96 -0.21 3.53 2.73
CA ILE A 96 1.22 3.89 2.78
C ILE A 96 1.37 5.41 2.68
N PHE A 97 0.76 6.01 1.65
CA PHE A 97 0.81 7.45 1.43
C PHE A 97 0.25 8.23 2.62
N ALA A 98 -0.91 7.81 3.14
CA ALA A 98 -1.53 8.45 4.28
C ALA A 98 -0.67 8.35 5.55
N MET A 99 -0.05 7.20 5.79
CA MET A 99 0.89 7.04 6.91
C MET A 99 2.09 7.99 6.76
N GLU A 100 2.71 8.04 5.59
CA GLU A 100 3.84 8.94 5.34
C GLU A 100 3.45 10.41 5.51
N VAL A 101 2.24 10.81 5.08
CA VAL A 101 1.71 12.16 5.32
C VAL A 101 1.57 12.46 6.82
N LEU A 102 1.02 11.53 7.60
CA LEU A 102 0.85 11.70 9.04
C LEU A 102 2.20 11.73 9.77
N LEU A 103 3.16 10.89 9.37
CA LEU A 103 4.52 10.90 9.90
C LEU A 103 5.24 12.22 9.55
N PHE A 104 5.09 12.69 8.32
CA PHE A 104 5.61 13.98 7.89
C PHE A 104 5.02 15.12 8.73
N TYR A 105 3.71 15.13 8.94
CA TYR A 105 3.03 16.13 9.75
C TYR A 105 3.56 16.17 11.19
N ASN A 106 4.01 15.03 11.72
CA ASN A 106 4.64 14.90 13.03
C ASN A 106 6.16 15.18 13.03
N GLY A 107 6.72 15.68 11.93
CA GLY A 107 8.12 16.10 11.84
C GLY A 107 9.13 14.97 11.67
N VAL A 108 8.68 13.77 11.28
CA VAL A 108 9.57 12.63 11.08
C VAL A 108 10.43 12.84 9.83
N LYS A 109 11.76 12.85 10.01
CA LYS A 109 12.73 13.12 8.92
C LYS A 109 12.66 12.11 7.77
N SER A 110 12.48 10.82 8.08
CA SER A 110 12.40 9.77 7.05
C SER A 110 11.22 9.98 6.10
N ALA A 111 10.07 10.42 6.61
CA ALA A 111 8.91 10.72 5.79
C ALA A 111 9.17 11.91 4.86
N LYS A 112 9.82 12.96 5.37
CA LYS A 112 10.25 14.11 4.55
C LYS A 112 11.18 13.67 3.41
N GLU A 113 12.19 12.86 3.70
CA GLU A 113 13.10 12.32 2.69
C GLU A 113 12.38 11.42 1.68
N TRP A 114 11.41 10.63 2.13
CA TRP A 114 10.59 9.78 1.27
C TRP A 114 9.82 10.58 0.22
N PHE A 115 9.20 11.70 0.61
CA PHE A 115 8.50 12.60 -0.32
C PHE A 115 9.45 13.30 -1.28
N ILE A 116 10.56 13.86 -0.78
CA ILE A 116 11.56 14.56 -1.61
C ILE A 116 12.14 13.61 -2.68
N ALA A 117 12.35 12.34 -2.33
CA ALA A 117 12.90 11.35 -3.26
C ALA A 117 11.93 10.91 -4.37
N ARG A 118 10.61 11.07 -4.17
CA ARG A 118 9.57 10.42 -5.00
C ARG A 118 8.60 11.38 -5.67
N TYR A 119 8.46 12.61 -5.17
CA TYR A 119 7.40 13.52 -5.59
C TYR A 119 7.91 14.88 -6.06
N THR A 120 7.22 15.42 -7.06
CA THR A 120 7.15 16.86 -7.30
C THR A 120 5.94 17.41 -6.54
N PHE A 121 5.88 18.72 -6.31
CA PHE A 121 4.71 19.28 -5.64
C PHE A 121 3.41 18.97 -6.40
N LYS A 122 3.45 18.99 -7.73
CA LYS A 122 2.30 18.67 -8.59
C LYS A 122 1.82 17.23 -8.41
N SER A 123 2.73 16.25 -8.42
CA SER A 123 2.35 14.85 -8.24
C SER A 123 1.85 14.59 -6.81
N PHE A 124 2.52 15.18 -5.81
CA PHE A 124 2.12 15.07 -4.42
C PHE A 124 0.71 15.61 -4.21
N LYS A 125 0.44 16.84 -4.69
CA LYS A 125 -0.87 17.48 -4.57
C LYS A 125 -1.98 16.63 -5.18
N THR A 126 -1.70 15.98 -6.31
CA THR A 126 -2.67 15.10 -6.98
C THR A 126 -2.99 13.88 -6.11
N GLU A 127 -1.96 13.16 -5.66
CA GLU A 127 -2.14 11.99 -4.79
C GLU A 127 -2.76 12.36 -3.43
N TYR A 128 -2.40 13.53 -2.88
CA TYR A 128 -2.97 14.04 -1.64
C TYR A 128 -4.49 14.19 -1.72
N TYR A 129 -5.03 14.68 -2.84
CA TYR A 129 -6.48 14.77 -3.02
C TYR A 129 -7.12 13.39 -3.24
N VAL A 130 -6.48 12.52 -4.03
CA VAL A 130 -6.98 11.17 -4.32
C VAL A 130 -7.06 10.33 -3.04
N PHE A 131 -6.05 10.41 -2.18
CA PHE A 131 -5.94 9.64 -0.94
C PHE A 131 -6.40 10.42 0.30
N TYR A 132 -7.02 11.58 0.12
CA TYR A 132 -7.56 12.36 1.23
C TYR A 132 -8.51 11.56 2.15
N PRO A 133 -9.42 10.72 1.61
CA PRO A 133 -10.24 9.84 2.44
C PRO A 133 -9.42 8.88 3.32
N MET A 134 -8.32 8.33 2.79
CA MET A 134 -7.43 7.42 3.51
C MET A 134 -6.62 8.13 4.60
N ILE A 135 -6.18 9.37 4.35
CA ILE A 135 -5.54 10.22 5.35
C ILE A 135 -6.49 10.45 6.53
N GLY A 136 -7.74 10.81 6.24
CA GLY A 136 -8.75 11.00 7.28
C GLY A 136 -9.06 9.71 8.05
N MET A 137 -9.17 8.58 7.35
CA MET A 137 -9.41 7.27 7.97
C MET A 137 -8.27 6.88 8.93
N LEU A 138 -7.01 6.98 8.50
CA LEU A 138 -5.86 6.66 9.36
C LEU A 138 -5.72 7.65 10.51
N TYR A 139 -5.99 8.94 10.28
CA TYR A 139 -6.00 9.94 11.36
C TYR A 139 -7.02 9.56 12.45
N ILE A 140 -8.23 9.16 12.06
CA ILE A 140 -9.25 8.70 13.02
C ILE A 140 -8.75 7.44 13.76
N LEU A 141 -8.20 6.45 13.04
CA LEU A 141 -7.73 5.22 13.65
C LEU A 141 -6.55 5.43 14.61
N LEU A 142 -5.62 6.33 14.29
CA LEU A 142 -4.38 6.51 15.03
C LEU A 142 -4.47 7.60 16.11
N GLU A 143 -5.37 8.57 15.97
CA GLU A 143 -5.51 9.65 16.97
C GLU A 143 -6.87 9.65 17.66
N PHE A 144 -7.96 9.47 16.92
CA PHE A 144 -9.30 9.51 17.50
C PHE A 144 -9.58 8.27 18.37
N VAL A 145 -9.20 7.08 17.91
CA VAL A 145 -9.40 5.86 18.71
C VAL A 145 -8.56 5.90 20.00
N PRO A 146 -7.23 6.18 19.98
CA PRO A 146 -6.46 6.26 21.22
C PRO A 146 -6.89 7.41 22.13
N SER A 147 -7.30 8.56 21.60
CA SER A 147 -7.83 9.64 22.46
C SER A 147 -9.13 9.27 23.18
N LEU A 148 -9.99 8.43 22.58
CA LEU A 148 -11.19 7.90 23.24
C LEU A 148 -10.84 6.95 24.40
N PHE A 149 -9.82 6.11 24.24
CA PHE A 149 -9.42 5.11 25.24
C PHE A 149 -8.45 5.64 26.30
N TYR A 150 -7.49 6.49 25.91
CA TYR A 150 -6.37 6.94 26.74
C TYR A 150 -6.42 8.44 27.11
N ARG A 151 -7.45 9.19 26.65
CA ARG A 151 -7.64 10.63 26.92
C ARG A 151 -6.44 11.52 26.54
N GLU A 152 -5.68 11.10 25.54
CA GLU A 152 -4.58 11.90 25.01
C GLU A 152 -5.10 13.12 24.24
N LYS A 153 -4.32 14.21 24.21
CA LYS A 153 -4.67 15.40 23.44
C LYS A 153 -4.62 15.07 21.95
N LEU A 154 -5.74 15.22 21.26
CA LEU A 154 -5.83 15.17 19.80
C LEU A 154 -4.82 16.15 19.18
N LEU A 155 -3.93 15.65 18.33
CA LEU A 155 -3.12 16.52 17.48
C LEU A 155 -4.03 16.99 16.36
N LYS A 156 -4.28 18.30 16.26
CA LYS A 156 -5.17 18.82 15.21
C LYS A 156 -4.46 18.70 13.85
N PHE A 157 -4.68 17.61 13.14
CA PHE A 157 -4.22 17.48 11.75
C PHE A 157 -4.79 18.64 10.94
N SER A 158 -3.89 19.40 10.30
CA SER A 158 -4.24 20.56 9.48
C SER A 158 -3.86 20.29 8.02
N PRO A 159 -4.85 19.92 7.18
CA PRO A 159 -4.62 19.64 5.77
C PRO A 159 -3.89 20.76 5.02
N SER A 160 -4.25 22.00 5.32
CA SER A 160 -3.68 23.19 4.67
C SER A 160 -2.23 23.43 5.05
N ARG A 161 -1.83 23.01 6.26
CA ARG A 161 -0.45 23.09 6.72
C ARG A 161 0.45 22.10 5.98
N VAL A 162 0.00 20.85 5.81
CA VAL A 162 0.73 19.83 5.05
C VAL A 162 0.98 20.31 3.61
N LEU A 163 -0.05 20.83 2.94
CA LEU A 163 0.08 21.31 1.57
C LEU A 163 1.10 22.45 1.44
N LYS A 164 1.09 23.43 2.37
CA LYS A 164 2.05 24.54 2.37
C LYS A 164 3.48 24.07 2.61
N GLU A 165 3.70 23.25 3.63
CA GLU A 165 5.04 22.74 3.93
C GLU A 165 5.58 21.87 2.79
N MET A 166 4.70 21.11 2.09
CA MET A 166 5.08 20.33 0.92
C MET A 166 5.40 21.19 -0.30
N GLU A 167 4.73 22.33 -0.48
CA GLU A 167 5.04 23.30 -1.53
C GLU A 167 6.43 23.93 -1.34
N GLU A 168 6.85 24.14 -0.09
CA GLU A 168 8.16 24.72 0.22
C GLU A 168 9.33 23.74 0.00
N ILE A 169 9.10 22.43 0.19
CA ILE A 169 10.17 21.42 0.16
C ILE A 169 10.24 20.63 -1.15
N LEU A 170 9.14 20.56 -1.91
CA LEU A 170 9.08 19.84 -3.18
C LEU A 170 9.23 20.82 -4.34
N LYS A 171 9.99 20.41 -5.36
CA LYS A 171 10.16 21.17 -6.61
C LYS A 171 8.96 21.03 -7.54
#